data_AF-A0A0F9I1Z6-F1
#
_entry.id   AF-A0A0F9I1Z6-F1
#
_cell.length_a   1.000
_cell.length_b   1.000
_cell.length_c   1.000
_cell.angle_alpha   90.00
_cell.angle_beta   90.00
_cell.angle_gamma   90.00
#
_symmetry.space_group_name_H-M   'P 1'
#
loop_
_entity.id
_entity.type
_entity.pdbx_description
1 polymer ?
#
loop_
_entity_poly.entity_id
_entity_poly.type
_entity_poly.pdbx_seq_one_letter_code
_entity_poly.pdbx_strand_id
1 'polypeptide(L)'
;MRKYAKINPRLWTGRLGLAMRGDAMMQVVAFYLLTGPHANLAGLYLLPVVTLADDIGHGARKVRTALGKLEEIGFCRYDTSTRRVWIVDYLKHEVGAWEPGAGMKKGDNRVKAVQAVLEDHAISSLTREFADHYGELFEAPLQAPLQAPLQAPRYTGTGTGTRAGTGNTSRARTHARGKGYGFDEFWEAYPRRVGKLDAKKAWGQTTE
;
A
#
# COMPACT_ATOMS: atom_id res chain seq x y z
N MET A 1 2.96 10.38 -11.48
CA MET A 1 4.30 9.75 -11.38
C MET A 1 5.35 10.87 -11.29
N ARG A 2 6.34 10.76 -10.41
CA ARG A 2 7.40 11.78 -10.23
C ARG A 2 8.28 11.82 -11.49
N LYS A 3 8.55 13.00 -12.06
CA LYS A 3 9.36 13.16 -13.29
C LYS A 3 10.87 13.11 -13.04
N TYR A 4 11.31 13.54 -11.85
CA TYR A 4 12.72 13.55 -11.44
C TYR A 4 12.81 13.44 -9.91
N ALA A 5 13.88 12.84 -9.41
CA ALA A 5 14.20 12.78 -7.99
C ALA A 5 15.48 13.56 -7.70
N LYS A 6 15.55 14.20 -6.53
CA LYS A 6 16.75 14.89 -6.05
C LYS A 6 17.51 13.95 -5.13
N ILE A 7 18.80 13.77 -5.38
CA ILE A 7 19.68 13.03 -4.49
C ILE A 7 20.56 14.06 -3.78
N ASN A 8 20.55 14.02 -2.45
CA ASN A 8 21.38 14.94 -1.66
C ASN A 8 22.86 14.62 -1.89
N PRO A 9 23.73 15.60 -2.25
CA PRO A 9 25.17 15.38 -2.43
C PRO A 9 25.87 14.81 -1.19
N ARG A 10 25.30 15.01 0.02
CA ARG A 10 25.76 14.36 1.25
C ARG A 10 25.71 12.83 1.19
N LEU A 11 25.05 12.24 0.21
CA LEU A 11 25.17 10.80 -0.08
C LEU A 11 26.62 10.38 -0.36
N TRP A 12 27.50 11.27 -0.84
CA TRP A 12 28.89 10.91 -1.15
C TRP A 12 29.86 11.07 0.02
N THR A 13 29.55 11.99 0.93
CA THR A 13 30.44 12.43 2.03
C THR A 13 29.89 12.09 3.41
N GLY A 14 28.60 11.82 3.53
CA GLY A 14 27.93 11.47 4.78
C GLY A 14 28.21 10.04 5.22
N ARG A 15 27.96 9.77 6.50
CA ARG A 15 28.20 8.46 7.15
C ARG A 15 27.66 7.27 6.36
N LEU A 16 26.38 7.32 5.96
CA LEU A 16 25.73 6.25 5.20
C LEU A 16 26.39 6.05 3.82
N GLY A 17 26.68 7.16 3.15
CA GLY A 17 27.41 7.20 1.88
C GLY A 17 28.76 6.51 1.91
N LEU A 18 29.55 6.86 2.91
CA LEU A 18 30.86 6.26 3.16
C LEU A 18 30.74 4.77 3.47
N ALA A 19 29.74 4.36 4.25
CA ALA A 19 29.50 2.96 4.58
C ALA A 19 29.11 2.09 3.37
N MET A 20 28.50 2.69 2.34
CA MET A 20 28.17 2.00 1.08
C MET A 20 29.33 1.95 0.08
N ARG A 21 30.43 2.68 0.31
CA ARG A 21 31.52 2.82 -0.66
C ARG A 21 32.22 1.48 -0.89
N GLY A 22 32.36 1.09 -2.15
CA GLY A 22 32.97 -0.19 -2.55
C GLY A 22 31.96 -1.34 -2.68
N ASP A 23 30.70 -1.16 -2.27
CA ASP A 23 29.62 -2.11 -2.51
C ASP A 23 28.65 -1.55 -3.56
N ALA A 24 28.89 -1.90 -4.83
CA ALA A 24 28.08 -1.43 -5.94
C ALA A 24 26.60 -1.87 -5.82
N MET A 25 26.33 -3.04 -5.23
CA MET A 25 24.96 -3.54 -5.09
C MET A 25 24.18 -2.75 -4.04
N MET A 26 24.80 -2.42 -2.90
CA MET A 26 24.18 -1.51 -1.92
C MET A 26 23.87 -0.16 -2.54
N GLN A 27 24.82 0.40 -3.31
CA GLN A 27 24.63 1.70 -3.95
C GLN A 27 23.47 1.67 -4.96
N VAL A 28 23.42 0.68 -5.85
CA VAL A 28 22.33 0.53 -6.83
C VAL A 28 20.98 0.41 -6.13
N VAL A 29 20.88 -0.43 -5.09
CA VAL A 29 19.62 -0.57 -4.33
C VAL A 29 19.26 0.74 -3.64
N ALA A 30 20.20 1.42 -2.98
CA ALA A 30 19.95 2.71 -2.33
C ALA A 30 19.46 3.78 -3.32
N PHE A 31 20.08 3.87 -4.51
CA PHE A 31 19.63 4.78 -5.57
C PHE A 31 18.23 4.44 -6.06
N TYR A 32 17.94 3.16 -6.27
CA TYR A 32 16.59 2.73 -6.63
C TYR A 32 15.59 3.11 -5.55
N LEU A 33 15.90 2.90 -4.27
CA LEU A 33 14.98 3.26 -3.18
C LEU A 33 14.63 4.75 -3.19
N LEU A 34 15.62 5.61 -3.46
CA LEU A 34 15.45 7.07 -3.49
C LEU A 34 14.72 7.59 -4.74
N THR A 35 14.84 6.88 -5.87
CA THR A 35 14.43 7.40 -7.19
C THR A 35 13.40 6.54 -7.92
N GLY A 36 13.03 5.40 -7.34
CA GLY A 36 12.16 4.41 -7.93
C GLY A 36 10.75 4.93 -8.21
N PRO A 37 10.00 4.26 -9.09
CA PRO A 37 8.69 4.72 -9.57
C PRO A 37 7.63 4.83 -8.47
N HIS A 38 7.81 4.09 -7.37
CA HIS A 38 6.91 4.05 -6.22
C HIS A 38 7.35 4.95 -5.05
N ALA A 39 8.51 5.61 -5.16
CA ALA A 39 8.98 6.51 -4.13
C ALA A 39 8.02 7.70 -3.96
N ASN A 40 7.63 7.96 -2.72
CA ASN A 40 6.73 9.04 -2.32
C ASN A 40 7.39 9.91 -1.25
N LEU A 41 6.72 11.00 -0.84
CA LEU A 41 7.25 11.96 0.13
C LEU A 41 7.68 11.32 1.47
N ALA A 42 6.96 10.30 1.94
CA ALA A 42 7.27 9.63 3.21
C ALA A 42 8.46 8.67 3.08
N GLY A 43 8.77 8.19 1.87
CA GLY A 43 9.76 7.13 1.67
C GLY A 43 9.32 5.78 2.22
N LEU A 44 8.01 5.61 2.53
CA LEU A 44 7.37 4.36 2.92
C LEU A 44 6.47 3.90 1.77
N TYR A 45 6.74 2.73 1.19
CA TYR A 45 5.96 2.21 0.06
C TYR A 45 6.09 0.69 -0.12
N LEU A 46 5.14 0.11 -0.86
CA LEU A 46 5.19 -1.30 -1.29
C LEU A 46 6.34 -1.49 -2.29
N LEU A 47 7.25 -2.41 -1.98
CA LEU A 47 8.35 -2.80 -2.86
C LEU A 47 8.65 -4.31 -2.72
N PRO A 48 8.02 -5.17 -3.53
CA PRO A 48 8.40 -6.57 -3.60
C PRO A 48 9.85 -6.71 -4.07
N VAL A 49 10.66 -7.52 -3.39
CA VAL A 49 12.05 -7.80 -3.81
C VAL A 49 12.14 -8.23 -5.28
N VAL A 50 11.15 -8.99 -5.77
CA VAL A 50 11.13 -9.45 -7.16
C VAL A 50 11.01 -8.30 -8.16
N THR A 51 10.23 -7.26 -7.85
CA THR A 51 10.10 -6.06 -8.68
C THR A 51 11.41 -5.28 -8.68
N LEU A 52 12.00 -5.06 -7.49
CA LEU A 52 13.30 -4.42 -7.38
C LEU A 52 14.39 -5.18 -8.16
N ALA A 53 14.39 -6.51 -8.06
CA ALA A 53 15.33 -7.39 -8.74
C ALA A 53 15.20 -7.30 -10.28
N ASP A 54 13.96 -7.31 -10.77
CA ASP A 54 13.66 -7.17 -12.19
C ASP A 54 14.13 -5.80 -12.73
N ASP A 55 13.73 -4.72 -12.04
CA ASP A 55 14.02 -3.36 -12.48
C ASP A 55 15.53 -3.04 -12.55
N ILE A 56 16.34 -3.62 -11.67
CA ILE A 56 17.80 -3.41 -11.66
C ILE A 56 18.58 -4.51 -12.38
N GLY A 57 17.91 -5.51 -12.96
CA GLY A 57 18.55 -6.60 -13.70
C GLY A 57 19.43 -7.52 -12.85
N HIS A 58 19.06 -7.77 -11.60
CA HIS A 58 19.84 -8.60 -10.66
C HIS A 58 18.98 -9.65 -9.95
N GLY A 59 19.60 -10.76 -9.54
CA GLY A 59 18.89 -11.82 -8.84
C GLY A 59 18.40 -11.40 -7.44
N ALA A 60 17.18 -11.80 -7.08
CA ALA A 60 16.54 -11.49 -5.79
C ALA A 60 17.39 -11.82 -4.55
N ARG A 61 18.28 -12.80 -4.63
CA ARG A 61 19.24 -13.12 -3.56
C ARG A 61 20.23 -11.97 -3.32
N LYS A 62 20.83 -11.43 -4.38
CA LYS A 62 21.78 -10.30 -4.30
C LYS A 62 21.06 -9.06 -3.77
N VAL A 63 19.84 -8.82 -4.23
CA VAL A 63 19.00 -7.72 -3.76
C VAL A 63 18.70 -7.83 -2.26
N ARG A 64 18.29 -9.01 -1.77
CA ARG A 64 18.06 -9.22 -0.33
C ARG A 64 19.32 -8.98 0.49
N THR A 65 20.47 -9.46 0.03
CA THR A 65 21.75 -9.20 0.71
C THR A 65 22.06 -7.71 0.78
N ALA A 66 21.86 -6.97 -0.32
CA ALA A 66 22.08 -5.52 -0.34
C ALA A 66 21.09 -4.76 0.56
N LEU A 67 19.80 -5.15 0.56
CA LEU A 67 18.80 -4.60 1.48
C LEU A 67 19.19 -4.82 2.94
N GLY A 68 19.57 -6.05 3.32
CA GLY A 68 20.01 -6.35 4.70
C GLY A 68 21.20 -5.49 5.14
N LYS A 69 22.21 -5.31 4.27
CA LYS A 69 23.32 -4.40 4.55
C LYS A 69 22.88 -2.94 4.70
N LEU A 70 21.91 -2.48 3.90
CA LEU A 70 21.36 -1.13 4.02
C LEU A 70 20.58 -0.94 5.33
N GLU A 71 19.88 -1.97 5.79
CA GLU A 71 19.22 -1.98 7.09
C GLU A 71 20.24 -1.91 8.23
N GLU A 72 21.30 -2.71 8.17
CA GLU A 72 22.39 -2.75 9.17
C GLU A 72 23.04 -1.38 9.39
N ILE A 73 23.28 -0.61 8.32
CA ILE A 73 23.86 0.74 8.45
C ILE A 73 22.84 1.82 8.86
N GLY A 74 21.56 1.45 8.91
CA GLY A 74 20.43 2.33 9.25
C GLY A 74 19.91 3.18 8.09
N PHE A 75 20.11 2.77 6.84
CA PHE A 75 19.62 3.50 5.66
C PHE A 75 18.12 3.26 5.41
N CYS A 76 17.65 2.02 5.55
CA CYS A 76 16.25 1.66 5.37
C CYS A 76 15.77 0.62 6.39
N ARG A 77 14.48 0.31 6.32
CA ARG A 77 13.81 -0.84 6.94
C ARG A 77 12.98 -1.54 5.88
N TYR A 78 12.94 -2.86 5.91
CA TYR A 78 12.22 -3.71 4.96
C TYR A 78 11.39 -4.75 5.71
N ASP A 79 10.07 -4.59 5.64
CA ASP A 79 9.15 -5.59 6.16
C ASP A 79 8.92 -6.66 5.09
N THR A 80 9.53 -7.81 5.29
CA THR A 80 9.42 -8.95 4.35
C THR A 80 7.99 -9.51 4.28
N SER A 81 7.25 -9.48 5.39
CA SER A 81 5.91 -10.08 5.48
C SER A 81 4.89 -9.30 4.65
N THR A 82 4.99 -7.98 4.67
CA THR A 82 4.12 -7.09 3.91
C THR A 82 4.79 -6.59 2.62
N ARG A 83 6.09 -6.81 2.43
CA ARG A 83 6.88 -6.33 1.28
C ARG A 83 6.92 -4.79 1.19
N ARG A 84 6.97 -4.10 2.32
CA ARG A 84 7.12 -2.63 2.36
C ARG A 84 8.56 -2.26 2.69
N VAL A 85 9.01 -1.13 2.14
CA VAL A 85 10.27 -0.49 2.48
C VAL A 85 9.99 0.87 3.08
N TRP A 86 10.79 1.25 4.08
CA TRP A 86 10.86 2.61 4.61
C TRP A 86 12.30 3.12 4.57
N ILE A 87 12.52 4.29 3.98
CA ILE A 87 13.82 4.96 3.93
C ILE A 87 13.94 5.89 5.15
N VAL A 88 14.87 5.58 6.05
CA VAL A 88 15.03 6.30 7.32
C VAL A 88 15.54 7.72 7.05
N ASP A 89 15.02 8.69 7.79
CA ASP A 89 15.29 10.13 7.65
C ASP A 89 14.98 10.76 6.27
N TYR A 90 14.43 10.00 5.31
CA TYR A 90 14.08 10.52 3.98
C TYR A 90 13.12 11.71 4.04
N LEU A 91 12.05 11.61 4.84
CA LEU A 91 11.08 12.69 5.01
C LEU A 91 11.74 13.99 5.53
N LYS A 92 12.68 13.89 6.48
CA LYS A 92 13.41 15.06 7.01
C LYS A 92 14.17 15.78 5.90
N HIS A 93 14.77 15.04 4.97
CA HIS A 93 15.45 15.63 3.82
C HIS A 93 14.47 16.29 2.84
N GLU A 94 13.33 15.67 2.56
CA GLU A 94 12.35 16.22 1.61
C GLU A 94 11.63 17.48 2.15
N VAL A 95 11.46 17.60 3.48
CA VAL A 95 10.82 18.78 4.09
C VAL A 95 11.79 19.82 4.63
N GLY A 96 13.11 19.56 4.55
CA GLY A 96 14.13 20.48 5.06
C GLY A 96 14.21 20.54 6.58
N ALA A 97 13.78 19.49 7.29
CA ALA A 97 13.64 19.44 8.74
C ALA A 97 14.95 19.62 9.55
N TRP A 98 16.09 19.67 8.88
CA TRP A 98 17.39 19.94 9.50
C TRP A 98 17.62 21.44 9.75
N GLU A 99 16.78 22.29 9.16
CA GLU A 99 16.81 23.74 9.37
C GLU A 99 15.98 24.13 10.61
N PRO A 100 16.41 25.13 11.40
CA PRO A 100 15.64 25.63 12.53
C PRO A 100 14.22 26.06 12.11
N GLY A 101 13.20 25.55 12.81
CA GLY A 101 11.79 25.88 12.54
C GLY A 101 11.17 25.17 11.33
N ALA A 102 11.84 24.20 10.72
CA ALA A 102 11.37 23.45 9.54
C ALA A 102 10.42 22.27 9.84
N GLY A 103 9.76 22.29 11.00
CA GLY A 103 8.69 21.34 11.33
C GLY A 103 7.49 21.47 10.40
N MET A 104 6.71 20.39 10.28
CA MET A 104 5.48 20.40 9.48
C MET A 104 4.32 20.98 10.27
N LYS A 105 3.86 22.15 9.83
CA LYS A 105 2.77 22.90 10.46
C LYS A 105 1.43 22.19 10.31
N LYS A 106 0.54 22.44 11.28
CA LYS A 106 -0.86 22.02 11.19
C LYS A 106 -1.51 22.65 9.95
N GLY A 107 -2.03 21.81 9.05
CA GLY A 107 -2.69 22.25 7.81
C GLY A 107 -1.81 22.20 6.55
N ASP A 108 -0.53 21.87 6.65
CA ASP A 108 0.32 21.61 5.48
C ASP A 108 -0.21 20.38 4.71
N ASN A 109 -0.39 20.51 3.39
CA ASN A 109 -0.87 19.44 2.52
C ASN A 109 0.06 18.21 2.52
N ARG A 110 1.34 18.40 2.83
CA ARG A 110 2.31 17.32 2.99
C ARG A 110 1.99 16.42 4.19
N VAL A 111 1.43 16.97 5.27
CA VAL A 111 0.98 16.19 6.42
C VAL A 111 -0.15 15.25 6.00
N LYS A 112 -1.12 15.75 5.23
CA LYS A 112 -2.20 14.91 4.66
C LYS A 112 -1.66 13.81 3.75
N ALA A 113 -0.66 14.13 2.93
CA ALA A 113 -0.02 13.15 2.06
C ALA A 113 0.69 12.05 2.85
N VAL A 114 1.42 12.41 3.91
CA VAL A 114 2.06 11.42 4.80
C VAL A 114 1.01 10.58 5.51
N GLN A 115 -0.05 11.18 6.03
CA GLN A 115 -1.16 10.47 6.70
C GLN A 115 -1.78 9.41 5.79
N ALA A 116 -2.05 9.76 4.52
CA ALA A 116 -2.58 8.81 3.53
C ALA A 116 -1.63 7.64 3.25
N VAL A 117 -0.30 7.88 3.25
CA VAL A 117 0.70 6.81 3.10
C VAL A 117 0.68 5.87 4.31
N LEU A 118 0.54 6.38 5.52
CA LEU A 118 0.45 5.56 6.73
C LEU A 118 -0.83 4.72 6.76
N GLU A 119 -1.94 5.26 6.29
CA GLU A 119 -3.20 4.52 6.15
C GLU A 119 -3.10 3.39 5.13
N ASP A 120 -2.52 3.65 3.95
CA ASP A 120 -2.32 2.63 2.89
C ASP A 120 -1.34 1.52 3.32
N HIS A 121 -0.49 1.80 4.31
CA HIS A 121 0.51 0.87 4.82
C HIS A 121 0.26 0.43 6.27
N ALA A 122 -0.96 0.62 6.78
CA ALA A 122 -1.38 0.27 8.15
C ALA A 122 -1.12 -1.18 8.55
N ILE A 123 -1.03 -2.09 7.57
CA ILE A 123 -0.76 -3.52 7.80
C ILE A 123 0.69 -3.82 8.22
N SER A 124 1.63 -2.89 7.98
CA SER A 124 3.06 -3.09 8.27
C SER A 124 3.44 -2.44 9.60
N SER A 125 4.35 -3.08 10.34
CA SER A 125 4.92 -2.50 11.56
C SER A 125 5.68 -1.20 11.30
N LEU A 126 6.20 -1.03 10.07
CA LEU A 126 6.94 0.16 9.65
C LEU A 126 6.14 1.44 9.80
N THR A 127 4.81 1.37 9.74
CA THR A 127 3.93 2.53 9.93
C THR A 127 3.98 3.06 11.36
N ARG A 128 4.09 2.16 12.35
CA ARG A 128 4.28 2.55 13.75
C ARG A 128 5.69 3.08 13.97
N GLU A 129 6.70 2.36 13.49
CA GLU A 129 8.10 2.79 13.58
C GLU A 129 8.33 4.17 12.95
N PHE A 130 7.69 4.44 11.81
CA PHE A 130 7.70 5.74 11.15
C PHE A 130 7.09 6.83 12.05
N ALA A 131 5.91 6.56 12.63
CA ALA A 131 5.22 7.53 13.47
C ALA A 131 6.04 7.87 14.73
N ASP A 132 6.66 6.85 15.34
CA ASP A 132 7.54 7.03 16.50
C ASP A 132 8.80 7.83 16.11
N HIS A 133 9.41 7.55 14.96
CA HIS A 133 10.64 8.21 14.51
C HIS A 133 10.45 9.67 14.08
N TYR A 134 9.28 10.03 13.56
CA TYR A 134 8.99 11.38 13.09
C TYR A 134 7.98 12.14 13.95
N GLY A 135 7.55 11.63 15.10
CA GLY A 135 6.49 12.25 15.91
C GLY A 135 6.72 13.74 16.18
N GLU A 136 7.95 14.12 16.55
CA GLU A 136 8.35 15.51 16.84
C GLU A 136 8.44 16.41 15.59
N LEU A 137 8.46 15.83 14.38
CA LEU A 137 8.50 16.59 13.13
C LEU A 137 7.17 17.28 12.84
N PHE A 138 6.07 16.79 13.41
CA PHE A 138 4.73 17.29 13.15
C PHE A 138 4.23 18.12 14.33
N GLU A 139 3.70 19.31 14.04
CA GLU A 139 3.08 20.16 15.07
C GLU A 139 1.83 19.50 15.69
N ALA A 140 1.13 18.67 14.91
CA ALA A 140 0.03 17.85 15.38
C ALA A 140 0.39 16.36 15.22
N PRO A 141 0.05 15.50 16.18
CA PRO A 141 0.34 14.07 16.08
C PRO A 141 -0.24 13.47 14.81
N LEU A 142 0.54 12.59 14.16
CA LEU A 142 0.03 11.72 13.11
C LEU A 142 -1.10 10.86 13.69
N GLN A 143 -2.19 10.73 12.96
CA GLN A 143 -3.29 9.88 13.41
C GLN A 143 -2.86 8.43 13.22
N ALA A 144 -2.99 7.62 14.28
CA ALA A 144 -2.73 6.20 14.17
C ALA A 144 -3.64 5.62 13.07
N PRO A 145 -3.10 4.78 12.15
CA PRO A 145 -3.93 4.13 11.16
C PRO A 145 -5.02 3.36 11.88
N LEU A 146 -6.27 3.55 11.48
CA LEU A 146 -7.38 2.74 11.97
C LEU A 146 -7.06 1.28 11.61
N GLN A 147 -6.66 0.47 12.59
CA GLN A 147 -6.55 -0.97 12.37
C GLN A 147 -7.97 -1.49 12.18
N ALA A 148 -8.40 -1.62 10.93
CA ALA A 148 -9.63 -2.32 10.61
C ALA A 148 -9.48 -3.77 11.12
N PRO A 149 -10.45 -4.30 11.90
CA PRO A 149 -10.37 -5.68 12.37
C PRO A 149 -10.27 -6.62 11.18
N LEU A 150 -9.17 -7.39 11.10
CA LEU A 150 -9.00 -8.51 10.18
C LEU A 150 -9.99 -9.62 10.56
N GLN A 151 -11.25 -9.51 10.14
CA GLN A 151 -12.18 -10.64 10.17
C GLN A 151 -12.21 -11.29 8.79
N ALA A 152 -11.54 -12.44 8.68
CA ALA A 152 -11.69 -13.32 7.53
C ALA A 152 -13.14 -13.84 7.47
N PRO A 153 -13.78 -13.86 6.29
CA PRO A 153 -15.09 -14.51 6.13
C PRO A 153 -14.95 -16.00 6.48
N ARG A 154 -15.68 -16.45 7.49
CA ARG A 154 -15.78 -17.88 7.82
C ARG A 154 -16.66 -18.54 6.74
N TYR A 155 -16.03 -19.18 5.77
CA TYR A 155 -16.75 -20.08 4.87
C TYR A 155 -17.05 -21.39 5.61
N THR A 156 -18.28 -21.55 6.11
CA THR A 156 -18.82 -22.86 6.49
C THR A 156 -19.50 -23.46 5.27
N GLY A 157 -18.72 -24.07 4.38
CA GLY A 157 -19.23 -24.88 3.30
C GLY A 157 -19.48 -26.31 3.79
N THR A 158 -20.66 -26.60 4.34
CA THR A 158 -21.13 -27.97 4.54
C THR A 158 -21.68 -28.50 3.22
N GLY A 159 -20.79 -29.09 2.42
CA GLY A 159 -21.19 -29.90 1.27
C GLY A 159 -21.71 -31.26 1.76
N THR A 160 -22.98 -31.54 1.52
CA THR A 160 -23.49 -32.92 1.45
C THR A 160 -24.07 -33.12 0.05
N GLY A 161 -23.26 -33.79 -0.78
CA GLY A 161 -23.70 -34.22 -2.09
C GLY A 161 -24.52 -35.50 -2.00
N THR A 162 -25.54 -35.64 -2.84
CA THR A 162 -26.00 -36.96 -3.29
C THR A 162 -26.59 -36.86 -4.71
N ARG A 163 -25.77 -37.34 -5.65
CA ARG A 163 -26.04 -38.13 -6.87
C ARG A 163 -27.46 -38.10 -7.49
N ALA A 164 -27.55 -37.75 -8.77
CA ALA A 164 -27.72 -38.69 -9.90
C ALA A 164 -28.32 -38.01 -11.15
N GLY A 165 -27.85 -38.40 -12.34
CA GLY A 165 -28.61 -38.22 -13.60
C GLY A 165 -27.95 -37.40 -14.70
N THR A 166 -26.98 -38.01 -15.39
CA THR A 166 -26.81 -38.04 -16.86
C THR A 166 -27.74 -37.20 -17.73
N GLY A 167 -27.18 -36.50 -18.73
CA GLY A 167 -27.93 -36.17 -19.94
C GLY A 167 -27.44 -34.93 -20.67
N ASN A 168 -26.65 -35.16 -21.71
CA ASN A 168 -25.98 -34.17 -22.53
C ASN A 168 -26.94 -33.32 -23.38
N THR A 169 -26.54 -32.06 -23.60
CA THR A 169 -26.78 -31.22 -24.80
C THR A 169 -28.21 -31.09 -25.37
N SER A 170 -28.73 -29.86 -25.35
CA SER A 170 -28.87 -29.05 -26.58
C SER A 170 -29.46 -27.67 -26.29
N ARG A 171 -28.98 -26.69 -27.07
CA ARG A 171 -29.43 -25.31 -27.13
C ARG A 171 -30.95 -25.22 -27.31
N ALA A 172 -31.61 -24.46 -26.46
CA ALA A 172 -32.79 -23.69 -26.83
C ALA A 172 -32.90 -22.46 -25.93
N ARG A 173 -32.74 -21.28 -26.53
CA ARG A 173 -33.30 -20.05 -25.97
C ARG A 173 -34.81 -20.21 -26.03
N THR A 174 -35.44 -20.39 -24.89
CA THR A 174 -36.89 -20.23 -24.73
C THR A 174 -37.12 -19.35 -23.51
N HIS A 175 -37.79 -18.22 -23.76
CA HIS A 175 -38.29 -17.30 -22.75
C HIS A 175 -39.09 -18.06 -21.69
N ALA A 176 -38.55 -18.17 -20.49
CA ALA A 176 -39.29 -18.56 -19.31
C ALA A 176 -39.57 -17.30 -18.48
N ARG A 177 -40.84 -16.90 -18.43
CA ARG A 177 -41.38 -15.92 -17.48
C ARG A 177 -41.07 -16.39 -16.05
N GLY A 178 -39.96 -15.92 -15.49
CA GLY A 178 -39.70 -16.02 -14.05
C GLY A 178 -40.48 -14.93 -13.33
N LYS A 179 -41.24 -15.29 -12.28
CA LYS A 179 -41.85 -14.33 -11.35
C LYS A 179 -40.75 -13.38 -10.87
N GLY A 180 -40.81 -12.12 -11.29
CA GLY A 180 -39.82 -11.13 -10.89
C GLY A 180 -39.91 -10.87 -9.40
N TYR A 181 -38.79 -11.03 -8.69
CA TYR A 181 -38.62 -10.48 -7.35
C TYR A 181 -38.72 -8.95 -7.47
N GLY A 182 -39.72 -8.38 -6.81
CA GLY A 182 -39.96 -6.94 -6.86
C GLY A 182 -38.85 -6.16 -6.16
N PHE A 183 -38.63 -4.91 -6.57
CA PHE A 183 -37.65 -4.03 -5.93
C PHE A 183 -37.83 -3.93 -4.41
N ASP A 184 -39.07 -3.98 -3.91
CA ASP A 184 -39.33 -3.88 -2.48
C ASP A 184 -38.86 -5.11 -1.70
N GLU A 185 -38.93 -6.31 -2.28
CA GLU A 185 -38.44 -7.54 -1.67
C GLU A 185 -36.90 -7.57 -1.64
N PHE A 186 -36.28 -7.10 -2.72
CA PHE A 186 -34.83 -6.85 -2.78
C PHE A 186 -34.39 -5.79 -1.75
N TRP A 187 -35.13 -4.69 -1.63
CA TRP A 187 -34.80 -3.60 -0.71
C TRP A 187 -34.89 -4.02 0.76
N GLU A 188 -35.87 -4.89 1.08
CA GLU A 188 -35.99 -5.46 2.42
C GLU A 188 -34.82 -6.39 2.76
N ALA A 189 -34.31 -7.16 1.80
CA ALA A 189 -33.13 -7.99 2.01
C ALA A 189 -31.79 -7.20 2.04
N TYR A 190 -31.78 -5.92 1.64
CA TYR A 190 -30.55 -5.17 1.45
C TYR A 190 -29.93 -4.68 2.79
N PRO A 191 -28.71 -5.12 3.16
CA PRO A 191 -28.15 -4.85 4.50
C PRO A 191 -27.71 -3.40 4.75
N ARG A 192 -27.57 -2.59 3.70
CA ARG A 192 -27.08 -1.20 3.78
C ARG A 192 -28.06 -0.23 3.11
N ARG A 193 -29.23 -0.04 3.74
CA ARG A 193 -30.33 0.78 3.21
C ARG A 193 -30.01 2.29 3.28
N VAL A 194 -29.32 2.82 2.27
CA VAL A 194 -29.05 4.26 2.12
C VAL A 194 -29.59 4.72 0.77
N GLY A 195 -30.48 5.73 0.74
CA GLY A 195 -31.01 6.33 -0.49
C GLY A 195 -31.92 5.44 -1.35
N LYS A 196 -33.12 5.07 -0.85
CA LYS A 196 -34.09 4.16 -1.53
C LYS A 196 -34.48 4.62 -2.95
N LEU A 197 -34.63 5.93 -3.16
CA LEU A 197 -35.05 6.49 -4.45
C LEU A 197 -34.00 6.33 -5.55
N ASP A 198 -32.72 6.51 -5.21
CA ASP A 198 -31.61 6.35 -6.16
C ASP A 198 -31.40 4.88 -6.51
N ALA A 199 -31.50 3.99 -5.50
CA ALA A 199 -31.48 2.55 -5.72
C ALA A 199 -32.63 2.07 -6.62
N LYS A 200 -33.83 2.65 -6.48
CA LYS A 200 -34.98 2.32 -7.33
C LYS A 200 -34.78 2.77 -8.78
N LYS A 201 -34.17 3.94 -9.00
CA LYS A 201 -33.81 4.41 -10.35
C LYS A 201 -32.78 3.48 -11.02
N ALA A 202 -31.76 3.06 -10.28
CA ALA A 202 -30.76 2.13 -10.80
C ALA A 202 -31.35 0.74 -11.12
N TRP A 203 -32.29 0.26 -10.29
CA TRP A 203 -32.98 -1.02 -10.52
C TRP A 203 -33.82 -1.05 -11.81
N GLY A 204 -34.43 0.09 -12.18
CA GLY A 204 -35.17 0.21 -13.44
C GLY A 204 -34.28 0.17 -14.68
N GLN A 205 -32.99 0.51 -14.56
CA GLN A 205 -32.04 0.53 -15.69
C GLN A 205 -31.45 -0.85 -16.02
N THR A 206 -31.54 -1.82 -15.11
CA THR A 206 -31.02 -3.19 -15.29
C THR A 206 -32.08 -4.20 -15.73
N THR A 207 -33.34 -3.77 -15.89
CA THR A 207 -34.47 -4.64 -16.25
C THR A 207 -35.05 -4.40 -17.64
N GLU A 208 -34.45 -3.51 -18.44
CA GLU A 208 -34.61 -3.41 -19.91
C GLU A 208 -33.43 -4.07 -20.63
#